data_AF-A0AAN8FQ92-F1
#
_entry.id   AF-A0AAN8FQ92-F1
#
_cell.length_a   1.000
_cell.length_b   1.000
_cell.length_c   1.000
_cell.angle_alpha   90.00
_cell.angle_beta   90.00
_cell.angle_gamma   90.00
#
_symmetry.space_group_name_H-M   'P 1'
#
loop_
_entity.id
_entity.type
_entity.pdbx_description
1 polymer ?
#
loop_
_entity_poly.entity_id
_entity_poly.type
_entity_poly.pdbx_seq_one_letter_code
_entity_poly.pdbx_strand_id
1 'polypeptide(L)'
;MKPKPSSLRHTPAKGTLSILVILQMLIAVILFLENSLNLTRNAEHFDSEETRIVVFVAWLLVLLWLLTILVSLIALFTNSYNLLLPHLVWTGFLCAVCTVCSLTLFFSDTRPWTMFLSSGIAVLLGISVIVEAKCFLAMRQCLR
;
A
#
# COMPACT_ATOMS: atom_id res chain seq x y z
N MET A 1 42.37 -15.87 5.75
CA MET A 1 40.94 -15.81 6.14
C MET A 1 40.46 -14.39 5.98
N LYS A 2 39.59 -14.09 5.00
CA LYS A 2 38.95 -12.77 4.91
C LYS A 2 37.99 -12.63 6.09
N PRO A 3 38.04 -11.55 6.89
CA PRO A 3 37.11 -11.36 7.97
C PRO A 3 35.69 -11.27 7.39
N LYS A 4 34.81 -12.14 7.88
CA LYS A 4 33.37 -12.10 7.62
C LYS A 4 32.88 -10.79 8.22
N PRO A 5 32.35 -9.82 7.45
CA PRO A 5 31.82 -8.62 8.06
C PRO A 5 30.52 -9.00 8.77
N SER A 6 30.63 -9.23 10.07
CA SER A 6 29.55 -9.03 11.03
C SER A 6 29.18 -7.56 10.99
N SER A 7 28.22 -7.20 10.14
CA SER A 7 27.55 -5.91 10.27
C SER A 7 26.08 -6.13 10.08
N LEU A 8 25.30 -5.90 11.14
CA LEU A 8 24.01 -5.24 11.03
C LEU A 8 24.21 -4.01 10.13
N ARG A 9 24.18 -4.20 8.81
CA ARG A 9 24.26 -3.10 7.87
C ARG A 9 22.88 -2.50 7.88
N HIS A 10 22.70 -1.50 8.74
CA HIS A 10 21.58 -0.58 8.68
C HIS A 10 21.71 0.15 7.35
N THR A 11 21.18 -0.46 6.28
CA THR A 11 21.18 0.14 4.95
C THR A 11 20.24 1.34 5.03
N PRO A 12 20.68 2.58 4.72
CA PRO A 12 19.85 3.77 4.88
C PRO A 12 18.50 3.67 4.14
N ALA A 13 18.46 2.92 3.04
CA ALA A 13 17.22 2.61 2.30
C ALA A 13 16.16 1.84 3.12
N LYS A 14 16.56 1.01 4.09
CA LYS A 14 15.63 0.34 5.01
C LYS A 14 15.00 1.31 5.99
N GLY A 15 15.74 2.30 6.47
CA GLY A 15 15.21 3.32 7.38
C GLY A 15 14.07 4.10 6.73
N THR A 16 14.29 4.61 5.52
CA THR A 16 13.26 5.33 4.76
C THR A 16 12.06 4.45 4.42
N LEU A 17 12.29 3.20 3.98
CA LEU A 17 11.20 2.28 3.67
C LEU A 17 10.39 1.91 4.93
N SER A 18 11.05 1.65 6.06
CA SER A 18 10.36 1.35 7.32
C SER A 18 9.49 2.51 7.80
N ILE A 19 9.97 3.76 7.73
CA ILE A 19 9.17 4.95 8.10
C ILE A 19 7.95 5.06 7.19
N LEU A 20 8.12 4.88 5.88
CA LEU A 20 7.02 4.94 4.92
C LEU A 20 5.98 3.86 5.19
N VAL A 21 6.42 2.62 5.42
CA VAL A 21 5.55 1.48 5.71
C VAL A 21 4.77 1.69 7.02
N ILE A 22 5.40 2.23 8.07
CA ILE A 22 4.72 2.57 9.33
C ILE A 22 3.66 3.65 9.12
N LEU A 23 4.00 4.72 8.38
CA LEU A 23 3.06 5.80 8.09
C LEU A 23 1.85 5.29 7.30
N GLN A 24 2.10 4.46 6.27
CA GLN A 24 1.04 3.85 5.48
C GLN A 24 0.17 2.91 6.31
N MET A 25 0.77 2.13 7.22
CA MET A 25 0.03 1.27 8.13
C MET A 25 -0.94 2.07 9.01
N LEU A 26 -0.50 3.19 9.59
CA LEU A 26 -1.36 4.04 10.42
C LEU A 26 -2.55 4.58 9.62
N ILE A 27 -2.28 5.13 8.43
CA ILE A 27 -3.33 5.68 7.55
C ILE A 27 -4.30 4.58 7.12
N ALA A 28 -3.78 3.43 6.69
CA ALA A 28 -4.59 2.32 6.20
C ALA A 28 -5.48 1.72 7.30
N VAL A 29 -4.99 1.61 8.54
CA VAL A 29 -5.79 1.14 9.68
C VAL A 29 -6.92 2.12 10.01
N ILE A 30 -6.64 3.43 10.04
CA ILE A 30 -7.67 4.45 10.29
C ILE A 30 -8.76 4.36 9.22
N LEU A 31 -8.37 4.37 7.95
CA LEU A 31 -9.31 4.27 6.83
C LEU A 31 -10.07 2.94 6.84
N PHE A 32 -9.44 1.84 7.24
CA PHE A 32 -10.10 0.54 7.32
C PHE A 32 -11.19 0.55 8.39
N LEU A 33 -10.89 1.11 9.57
CA LEU A 33 -11.86 1.24 10.66
C LEU A 33 -13.01 2.15 10.27
N GLU A 34 -12.73 3.32 9.69
CA GLU A 34 -13.77 4.26 9.24
C GLU A 34 -14.68 3.63 8.18
N ASN A 35 -14.11 3.01 7.15
CA ASN A 35 -14.91 2.37 6.11
C ASN A 35 -15.69 1.16 6.65
N SER A 36 -15.12 0.38 7.57
CA SER A 36 -15.82 -0.74 8.21
C SER A 36 -16.99 -0.27 9.07
N LEU A 37 -16.83 0.81 9.82
CA LEU A 37 -17.91 1.44 10.59
C LEU A 37 -19.00 1.98 9.66
N ASN A 38 -18.62 2.60 8.54
CA ASN A 38 -19.56 3.11 7.57
C ASN A 38 -20.38 1.96 6.93
N LEU A 39 -19.73 0.85 6.59
CA LEU A 39 -20.38 -0.35 6.05
C LEU A 39 -21.29 -1.04 7.04
N THR A 40 -20.91 -1.12 8.31
CA THR A 40 -21.68 -1.87 9.33
C THR A 40 -22.82 -1.04 9.92
N ARG A 41 -22.59 0.25 10.18
CA ARG A 41 -23.57 1.12 10.86
C ARG A 41 -24.52 1.83 9.90
N ASN A 42 -24.05 2.17 8.70
CA ASN A 42 -24.86 2.89 7.70
C ASN A 42 -25.32 1.97 6.55
N ALA A 43 -25.10 0.65 6.65
CA ALA A 43 -25.55 -0.34 5.67
C ALA A 43 -27.04 -0.20 5.29
N GLU A 44 -27.87 0.03 6.30
CA GLU A 44 -29.33 0.17 6.15
C GLU A 44 -29.75 1.54 5.61
N HIS A 45 -28.85 2.53 5.63
CA HIS A 45 -29.09 3.90 5.17
C HIS A 45 -28.52 4.16 3.77
N PHE A 46 -28.05 3.13 3.07
CA PHE A 46 -27.66 3.28 1.67
C PHE A 46 -28.91 3.32 0.79
N ASP A 47 -29.31 4.52 0.38
CA ASP A 47 -30.49 4.76 -0.48
C ASP A 47 -30.41 4.06 -1.85
N SER A 48 -29.21 3.67 -2.30
CA SER A 48 -29.01 2.95 -3.57
C SER A 48 -27.99 1.81 -3.45
N GLU A 49 -28.25 0.73 -4.20
CA GLU A 49 -27.34 -0.41 -4.35
C GLU A 49 -25.96 0.02 -4.89
N GLU A 50 -25.94 0.98 -5.82
CA GLU A 50 -24.72 1.57 -6.37
C GLU A 50 -23.84 2.20 -5.27
N THR A 51 -24.44 2.95 -4.34
CA THR A 51 -23.69 3.57 -3.23
C THR A 51 -23.06 2.51 -2.34
N ARG A 52 -23.80 1.43 -2.05
CA ARG A 52 -23.32 0.31 -1.24
C ARG A 52 -22.12 -0.39 -1.92
N ILE A 53 -22.19 -0.61 -3.24
CA ILE A 53 -21.09 -1.20 -4.01
C ILE A 53 -19.86 -0.30 -3.97
N VAL A 54 -20.01 1.02 -4.17
CA VAL A 54 -18.88 1.97 -4.13
C VAL A 54 -18.17 1.96 -2.77
N VAL A 55 -18.92 1.99 -1.67
CA VAL A 55 -18.34 1.93 -0.31
C VAL A 55 -17.66 0.59 -0.06
N PHE A 56 -18.26 -0.52 -0.51
CA PHE A 56 -17.65 -1.85 -0.40
C PHE A 56 -16.35 -1.95 -1.20
N VAL A 57 -16.31 -1.41 -2.43
CA VAL A 57 -15.09 -1.36 -3.26
C VAL A 57 -14.01 -0.53 -2.58
N ALA A 58 -14.35 0.64 -2.02
CA ALA A 58 -13.40 1.47 -1.29
C ALA A 58 -12.81 0.72 -0.08
N TRP A 59 -13.66 0.02 0.69
CA TRP A 59 -13.21 -0.82 1.80
C TRP A 59 -12.29 -1.96 1.35
N LEU A 60 -12.63 -2.64 0.25
CA LEU A 60 -11.82 -3.72 -0.30
C LEU A 60 -10.45 -3.23 -0.76
N LEU A 61 -10.38 -2.04 -1.37
CA LEU A 61 -9.10 -1.42 -1.76
C LEU A 61 -8.21 -1.14 -0.54
N VAL A 62 -8.78 -0.61 0.55
CA VAL A 62 -8.04 -0.36 1.79
C VAL A 62 -7.54 -1.68 2.40
N LEU A 63 -8.35 -2.75 2.36
CA LEU A 63 -7.94 -4.08 2.83
C LEU A 63 -6.76 -4.64 2.01
N LEU A 64 -6.83 -4.55 0.68
CA LEU A 64 -5.73 -4.98 -0.19
C LEU A 64 -4.45 -4.18 0.05
N TRP A 65 -4.58 -2.88 0.34
CA TRP A 65 -3.45 -2.05 0.72
C TRP A 65 -2.85 -2.46 2.07
N LEU A 66 -3.67 -2.77 3.09
CA LEU A 66 -3.19 -3.32 4.37
C LEU A 66 -2.41 -4.62 4.19
N LEU A 67 -2.90 -5.55 3.37
CA LEU A 67 -2.21 -6.80 3.07
C LEU A 67 -0.85 -6.53 2.39
N THR A 68 -0.79 -5.54 1.51
CA THR A 68 0.44 -5.10 0.85
C THR A 68 1.45 -4.59 1.89
N ILE A 69 1.03 -3.70 2.80
CA ILE A 69 1.87 -3.18 3.90
C ILE A 69 2.41 -4.32 4.79
N LEU A 70 1.57 -5.30 5.14
CA LEU A 70 1.98 -6.46 5.95
C LEU A 70 3.06 -7.30 5.26
N VAL A 71 2.93 -7.55 3.96
CA VAL A 71 3.95 -8.27 3.17
C VAL A 71 5.25 -7.47 3.14
N SER A 72 5.19 -6.16 2.99
CA SER A 72 6.37 -5.26 3.04
C SER A 72 7.09 -5.34 4.38
N LEU A 73 6.34 -5.32 5.49
CA LEU A 73 6.89 -5.52 6.84
C LEU A 73 7.57 -6.88 6.99
N ILE A 74 6.94 -7.96 6.54
CA ILE A 74 7.51 -9.31 6.60
C ILE A 74 8.82 -9.36 5.78
N ALA A 75 8.83 -8.81 4.57
CA ALA A 75 10.02 -8.75 3.73
C ALA A 75 11.17 -7.97 4.40
N LEU A 76 10.85 -6.86 5.06
CA LEU A 76 11.81 -6.05 5.82
C LEU A 76 12.38 -6.80 7.04
N PHE A 77 11.51 -7.42 7.86
CA PHE A 77 11.92 -8.15 9.06
C PHE A 77 12.73 -9.40 8.74
N THR A 78 12.30 -10.17 7.74
CA THR A 78 13.01 -11.37 7.29
C THR A 78 14.24 -11.05 6.44
N ASN A 79 14.42 -9.78 6.05
CA ASN A 79 15.46 -9.33 5.14
C ASN A 79 15.49 -10.15 3.83
N SER A 80 14.31 -10.60 3.37
CA SER A 80 14.18 -11.53 2.27
C SER A 80 14.03 -10.78 0.95
N TYR A 81 15.13 -10.68 0.20
CA TYR A 81 15.14 -10.06 -1.12
C TYR A 81 14.22 -10.79 -2.13
N ASN A 82 14.00 -12.10 -1.93
CA ASN A 82 13.12 -12.93 -2.76
C ASN A 82 11.64 -12.56 -2.60
N LEU A 83 11.25 -12.02 -1.44
CA LEU A 83 9.88 -11.55 -1.21
C LEU A 83 9.66 -10.14 -1.76
N LEU A 84 10.73 -9.32 -1.83
CA LEU A 84 10.62 -7.91 -2.17
C LEU A 84 10.26 -7.67 -3.65
N LEU A 85 10.75 -8.53 -4.56
CA LEU A 85 10.43 -8.42 -6.00
C LEU A 85 8.96 -8.74 -6.33
N PRO A 86 8.39 -9.90 -5.93
CA PRO A 86 6.97 -10.16 -6.18
C PRO A 86 6.07 -9.14 -5.45
N HIS A 87 6.50 -8.67 -4.29
CA HIS A 87 5.83 -7.58 -3.58
C HIS A 87 5.83 -6.27 -4.39
N LEU A 88 6.98 -5.84 -4.92
CA LEU A 88 7.08 -4.64 -5.77
C LEU A 88 6.14 -4.70 -6.98
N VAL A 89 6.09 -5.86 -7.66
CA VAL A 89 5.20 -6.08 -8.81
C VAL A 89 3.74 -5.96 -8.37
N TRP A 90 3.37 -6.55 -7.24
CA TRP A 90 2.04 -6.44 -6.68
C TRP A 90 1.67 -5.00 -6.29
N THR A 91 2.56 -4.28 -5.61
CA THR A 91 2.38 -2.88 -5.22
C THR A 91 2.18 -1.99 -6.46
N GLY A 92 2.95 -2.24 -7.53
CA GLY A 92 2.79 -1.55 -8.82
C GLY A 92 1.45 -1.86 -9.51
N PHE A 93 1.02 -3.12 -9.50
CA PHE A 93 -0.29 -3.50 -10.03
C PHE A 93 -1.43 -2.84 -9.27
N LEU A 94 -1.39 -2.88 -7.93
CA LEU A 94 -2.40 -2.25 -7.08
C LEU A 94 -2.44 -0.74 -7.29
N CYS A 95 -1.27 -0.10 -7.46
CA CYS A 95 -1.18 1.32 -7.81
C CYS A 95 -1.93 1.63 -9.11
N ALA A 96 -1.70 0.84 -10.16
CA ALA A 96 -2.36 1.01 -11.45
C ALA A 96 -3.89 0.84 -11.34
N VAL A 97 -4.35 -0.16 -10.58
CA VAL A 97 -5.78 -0.36 -10.30
C VAL A 97 -6.37 0.85 -9.59
N CYS A 98 -5.73 1.35 -8.53
CA CYS A 98 -6.20 2.56 -7.82
C CYS A 98 -6.24 3.79 -8.72
N THR A 99 -5.25 3.98 -9.60
CA THR A 99 -5.24 5.09 -10.57
C THR A 99 -6.40 4.97 -11.56
N VAL A 100 -6.64 3.78 -12.12
CA VAL A 100 -7.76 3.55 -13.04
C VAL A 100 -9.09 3.77 -12.34
N CYS A 101 -9.27 3.24 -11.12
CA CYS A 101 -10.46 3.48 -10.31
C CYS A 101 -10.68 4.99 -10.06
N SER A 102 -9.63 5.73 -9.70
CA SER A 102 -9.72 7.19 -9.53
C SER A 102 -10.13 7.90 -10.81
N LEU A 103 -9.59 7.52 -11.97
CA LEU A 103 -9.96 8.11 -13.25
C LEU A 103 -11.42 7.81 -13.61
N THR A 104 -11.87 6.57 -13.46
CA THR A 104 -13.26 6.20 -13.72
C THR A 104 -14.22 6.95 -12.80
N LEU A 105 -13.88 7.09 -11.51
CA LEU A 105 -14.67 7.85 -10.54
C LEU A 105 -14.71 9.35 -10.87
N PHE A 106 -13.60 9.91 -11.36
CA PHE A 106 -13.52 11.31 -11.82
C PHE A 106 -14.42 11.56 -13.04
N PHE A 107 -14.44 10.64 -14.01
CA PHE A 107 -15.31 10.78 -15.19
C PHE A 107 -16.80 10.48 -14.91
N SER A 108 -17.10 9.80 -13.82
CA SER A 108 -18.47 9.37 -13.48
C SER A 108 -19.19 10.32 -12.52
N ASP A 109 -18.65 11.52 -12.26
CA ASP A 109 -19.20 12.53 -11.31
C ASP A 109 -19.60 11.94 -9.94
N THR A 110 -18.81 10.95 -9.49
CA THR A 110 -19.07 10.27 -8.22
C THR A 110 -18.66 11.11 -7.02
N ARG A 111 -19.15 10.74 -5.82
CA ARG A 111 -18.91 11.47 -4.57
C ARG A 111 -17.41 11.80 -4.41
N PRO A 112 -17.05 13.08 -4.18
CA PRO A 112 -15.66 13.53 -4.19
C PRO A 112 -14.78 12.80 -3.15
N TRP A 113 -15.37 12.31 -2.06
CA TRP A 113 -14.65 11.66 -0.98
C TRP A 113 -13.99 10.33 -1.36
N THR A 114 -14.67 9.49 -2.16
CA THR A 114 -14.10 8.22 -2.64
C THR A 114 -12.99 8.44 -3.67
N MET A 115 -13.08 9.53 -4.43
CA MET A 115 -12.06 9.94 -5.37
C MET A 115 -10.78 10.40 -4.65
N PHE A 116 -10.90 11.21 -3.60
CA PHE A 116 -9.76 11.61 -2.76
C PHE A 116 -9.09 10.41 -2.09
N LEU A 117 -9.87 9.45 -1.60
CA LEU A 117 -9.35 8.23 -0.99
C LEU A 117 -8.56 7.38 -2.01
N SER A 118 -9.16 7.08 -3.17
CA SER A 118 -8.50 6.26 -4.19
C SER A 118 -7.24 6.93 -4.76
N SER A 119 -7.29 8.25 -4.99
CA SER A 119 -6.14 8.99 -5.52
C SER A 119 -5.02 9.13 -4.50
N GLY A 120 -5.35 9.36 -3.22
CA GLY A 120 -4.37 9.36 -2.13
C GLY A 120 -3.66 8.02 -1.98
N ILE A 121 -4.40 6.91 -2.04
CA ILE A 121 -3.82 5.56 -2.01
C ILE A 121 -2.90 5.35 -3.22
N ALA A 122 -3.33 5.75 -4.43
CA ALA A 122 -2.51 5.61 -5.63
C ALA A 122 -1.18 6.38 -5.51
N VAL A 123 -1.19 7.61 -5.00
CA VAL A 123 0.02 8.41 -4.78
C VAL A 123 0.94 7.73 -3.75
N LEU A 124 0.40 7.25 -2.63
CA LEU A 124 1.18 6.57 -1.61
C LEU A 124 1.81 5.27 -2.12
N LEU A 125 1.06 4.48 -2.89
CA LEU A 125 1.56 3.26 -3.54
C LEU A 125 2.64 3.60 -4.59
N GLY A 126 2.46 4.65 -5.38
CA GLY A 126 3.46 5.11 -6.35
C GLY A 126 4.79 5.50 -5.68
N ILE A 127 4.72 6.22 -4.55
CA ILE A 127 5.90 6.55 -3.75
C ILE A 127 6.53 5.26 -3.17
N SER A 128 5.72 4.31 -2.68
CA SER A 128 6.21 3.00 -2.21
C SER A 128 6.99 2.27 -3.28
N VAL A 129 6.48 2.17 -4.51
CA VAL A 129 7.17 1.49 -5.61
C VAL A 129 8.55 2.11 -5.86
N ILE A 130 8.66 3.45 -5.85
CA ILE A 130 9.95 4.13 -6.06
C ILE A 130 10.93 3.80 -4.93
N VAL A 131 10.48 3.86 -3.67
CA VAL A 131 11.33 3.61 -2.50
C VAL A 131 11.72 2.14 -2.39
N GLU A 132 10.78 1.22 -2.63
CA GLU A 132 11.00 -0.23 -2.65
C GLU A 132 11.96 -0.63 -3.77
N ALA A 133 11.83 -0.07 -4.97
CA ALA A 133 12.74 -0.33 -6.08
C ALA A 133 14.18 0.11 -5.75
N LYS A 134 14.34 1.29 -5.13
CA LYS A 134 15.65 1.75 -4.64
C LYS A 134 16.22 0.82 -3.57
N CYS A 135 15.37 0.35 -2.65
CA CYS A 135 15.76 -0.57 -1.59
C CYS A 135 16.20 -1.93 -2.17
N PHE A 136 15.44 -2.47 -3.14
CA PHE A 136 15.75 -3.69 -3.86
C PHE A 136 17.12 -3.61 -4.57
N LEU A 137 17.36 -2.53 -5.31
CA LEU A 137 18.63 -2.33 -6.01
C LEU A 137 19.81 -2.24 -5.04
N ALA A 138 19.66 -1.54 -3.92
CA ALA A 138 20.69 -1.44 -2.90
C ALA A 138 21.00 -2.79 -2.23
N MET A 139 19.97 -3.59 -1.92
CA MET A 139 20.14 -4.95 -1.38
C MET A 139 20.82 -5.87 -2.39
N ARG A 140 20.43 -5.79 -3.68
CA ARG A 140 21.03 -6.59 -4.75
C ARG A 140 22.51 -6.25 -4.99
N GLN A 141 22.88 -4.97 -4.91
CA GLN A 141 24.27 -4.52 -5.02
C GLN A 141 25.15 -5.02 -3.86
N CYS A 142 24.59 -5.21 -2.66
CA CYS A 142 25.34 -5.78 -1.53
C CYS A 142 25.56 -7.29 -1.63
N LEU A 143 24.84 -7.99 -2.52
CA LEU A 143 24.93 -9.44 -2.73
C LEU A 143 25.84 -9.82 -3.92
N ARG A 144 26.20 -8.86 -4.79
CA ARG A 144 27.19 -9.03 -5.87
C ARG A 144 28.58 -8.63 -5.37
#